data_AF-A0A7X9J7Q6-F1
#
_entry.id   AF-A0A7X9J7Q6-F1
#
_cell.length_a   1.000
_cell.length_b   1.000
_cell.length_c   1.000
_cell.angle_alpha   90.00
_cell.angle_beta   90.00
_cell.angle_gamma   90.00
#
_symmetry.space_group_name_H-M   'P 1'
#
loop_
_entity.id
_entity.type
_entity.pdbx_description
1 polymer ?
#
loop_
_entity_poly.entity_id
_entity_poly.type
_entity_poly.pdbx_seq_one_letter_code
_entity_poly.pdbx_strand_id
1 'polypeptide(L)'
;MVQKLFLDFSIAPDKGTYLNEEEVSLELRVTARETCNASLELRYWRGLVEVSRQIQDWPLQAGSNQREIIFGAPANLSEGGYGVEARLSSGGEEARCETAFDFLCDWAEFPRYGFVCDFTPDRQDAEATIQALARFHLNGLQFYDWQYRHDDLVPPTDEFIDPLGRPQSLQAVRDLIAAAHRHGMKAMPYLAIYAASAKFWHAHPEMALYDEKHQL
;
A
#
# COMPACT_ATOMS: atom_id res chain seq x y z
N MET A 1 25.33 28.23 10.17
CA MET A 1 24.17 27.42 9.72
C MET A 1 24.19 26.17 10.59
N VAL A 2 23.24 26.00 11.50
CA VAL A 2 23.21 24.82 12.39
C VAL A 2 22.88 23.61 11.53
N GLN A 3 23.77 22.61 11.50
CA GLN A 3 23.52 21.38 10.74
C GLN A 3 22.62 20.48 11.59
N LYS A 4 21.42 20.16 11.07
CA LYS A 4 20.48 19.26 11.75
C LYS A 4 21.08 17.87 11.94
N LEU A 5 20.99 17.34 13.16
CA LEU A 5 21.47 16.00 13.51
C LEU A 5 20.70 14.88 12.78
N PHE A 6 19.38 15.03 12.68
CA PHE A 6 18.49 14.07 12.03
C PHE A 6 18.03 14.56 10.66
N LEU A 7 18.05 13.68 9.66
CA LEU A 7 17.60 13.90 8.29
C LEU A 7 16.64 12.77 7.90
N ASP A 8 15.70 13.06 6.99
CA ASP A 8 14.78 12.08 6.41
C ASP A 8 14.02 11.21 7.43
N PHE A 9 13.71 11.77 8.61
CA PHE A 9 12.98 11.06 9.64
C PHE A 9 11.54 10.79 9.19
N SER A 10 11.15 9.53 9.11
CA SER A 10 9.82 9.09 8.70
C SER A 10 9.34 7.92 9.53
N ILE A 11 8.02 7.77 9.58
CA ILE A 11 7.30 6.65 10.17
C ILE A 11 6.19 6.26 9.19
N ALA A 12 5.93 4.97 9.01
CA ALA A 12 4.84 4.48 8.18
C ALA A 12 4.33 3.11 8.69
N PRO A 13 3.05 2.77 8.50
CA PRO A 13 2.56 1.43 8.76
C PRO A 13 3.06 0.45 7.71
N ASP A 14 3.12 -0.83 8.06
CA ASP A 14 3.37 -1.91 7.11
C ASP A 14 2.11 -2.28 6.32
N LYS A 15 0.91 -2.00 6.83
CA LYS A 15 -0.36 -2.26 6.14
C LYS A 15 -1.14 -0.99 5.78
N GLY A 16 -1.97 -1.12 4.74
CA GLY A 16 -2.96 -0.12 4.35
C GLY A 16 -4.13 0.01 5.32
N THR A 17 -4.53 -1.10 5.92
CA THR A 17 -5.50 -1.20 7.02
C THR A 17 -5.26 -2.48 7.81
N TYR A 18 -5.73 -2.52 9.05
CA TYR A 18 -5.62 -3.66 9.94
C TYR A 18 -7.00 -4.20 10.30
N LEU A 19 -7.09 -5.50 10.54
CA LEU A 19 -8.27 -6.09 11.17
C LEU A 19 -8.22 -5.85 12.68
N ASN A 20 -9.40 -5.82 13.33
CA ASN A 20 -9.47 -5.74 14.78
C ASN A 20 -8.57 -6.82 15.43
N GLU A 21 -7.88 -6.44 16.51
CA GLU A 21 -6.94 -7.29 17.27
C GLU A 21 -5.61 -7.61 16.55
N GLU A 22 -5.39 -7.18 15.30
CA GLU A 22 -4.07 -7.29 14.69
C GLU A 22 -3.06 -6.36 15.39
N GLU A 23 -1.82 -6.83 15.50
CA GLU A 23 -0.71 -5.98 15.90
C GLU A 23 -0.38 -4.97 14.81
N VAL A 24 -0.21 -3.71 15.20
CA VAL A 24 0.15 -2.63 14.27
C VAL A 24 1.67 -2.51 14.22
N SER A 25 2.26 -2.76 13.05
CA SER A 25 3.69 -2.56 12.83
C SER A 25 3.95 -1.20 12.19
N LEU A 26 4.87 -0.45 12.80
CA LEU A 26 5.28 0.87 12.35
C LEU A 26 6.77 0.87 12.06
N GLU A 27 7.12 1.17 10.82
CA GLU A 27 8.50 1.27 10.38
C GLU A 27 8.98 2.71 10.51
N LEU A 28 9.97 2.94 11.37
CA LEU A 28 10.70 4.20 11.45
C LEU A 28 12.00 4.14 10.66
N ARG A 29 12.29 5.23 9.94
CA ARG A 29 13.56 5.43 9.22
C ARG A 29 14.10 6.81 9.53
N VAL A 30 15.41 6.91 9.75
CA VAL A 30 16.10 8.19 9.97
C VAL A 30 17.53 8.12 9.46
N THR A 31 18.01 9.18 8.84
CA THR A 31 19.42 9.38 8.54
C THR A 31 20.04 10.26 9.62
N ALA A 32 20.94 9.71 10.44
CA ALA A 32 21.65 10.47 11.47
C ALA A 32 23.02 10.94 10.94
N ARG A 33 23.42 12.18 11.23
CA ARG A 33 24.73 12.69 10.77
C ARG A 33 25.91 12.07 11.51
N GLU A 34 25.70 11.68 12.76
CA GLU A 34 26.70 11.11 13.64
C GLU A 34 26.06 10.06 14.55
N THR A 35 26.89 9.23 15.18
CA THR A 35 26.43 8.25 16.15
C THR A 35 25.98 8.96 17.42
N CYS A 36 24.73 8.72 17.84
CA CYS A 36 24.15 9.32 19.04
C CYS A 36 23.16 8.37 19.70
N ASN A 37 22.88 8.56 20.99
CA ASN A 37 21.71 7.95 21.62
C ASN A 37 20.56 8.96 21.56
N ALA A 38 19.53 8.66 20.77
CA ALA A 38 18.35 9.51 20.65
C ALA A 38 17.20 8.98 21.53
N SER A 39 16.42 9.88 22.11
CA SER A 39 15.15 9.52 22.73
C SER A 39 14.07 9.55 21.66
N LEU A 40 13.42 8.41 21.44
CA LEU A 40 12.26 8.26 20.56
C LEU A 40 10.98 8.30 21.40
N GLU A 41 10.17 9.33 21.20
CA GLU A 41 8.83 9.46 21.74
C GLU A 41 7.79 9.13 20.65
N LEU A 42 6.85 8.24 20.96
CA LEU A 42 5.70 7.89 20.13
C LEU A 42 4.43 8.26 20.89
N ARG A 43 3.55 9.03 20.25
CA ARG A 43 2.25 9.44 20.80
C ARG A 43 1.15 9.02 19.85
N TYR A 44 0.17 8.30 20.37
CA TYR A 44 -0.93 7.71 19.62
C TYR A 44 -2.21 8.46 19.96
N TRP A 45 -2.99 8.77 18.93
CA TRP A 45 -4.17 9.62 19.03
C TRP A 45 -5.38 8.97 18.40
N ARG A 46 -6.54 9.17 19.01
CA ARG A 46 -7.84 8.95 18.39
C ARG A 46 -8.60 10.27 18.38
N GLY A 47 -8.76 10.87 17.20
CA GLY A 47 -9.22 12.25 17.10
C GLY A 47 -8.30 13.17 17.92
N LEU A 48 -8.85 13.85 18.93
CA LEU A 48 -8.12 14.77 19.81
C LEU A 48 -7.65 14.14 21.13
N VAL A 49 -7.89 12.84 21.34
CA VAL A 49 -7.57 12.15 22.59
C VAL A 49 -6.29 11.35 22.42
N GLU A 50 -5.29 11.61 23.26
CA GLU A 50 -4.08 10.77 23.36
C GLU A 50 -4.46 9.45 24.03
N VAL A 51 -4.26 8.34 23.31
CA VAL A 51 -4.63 6.99 23.78
C VAL A 51 -3.43 6.19 24.26
N SER A 52 -2.22 6.56 23.85
CA SER A 52 -0.99 5.94 24.32
C SER A 52 0.21 6.87 24.10
N ARG A 53 1.22 6.72 24.95
CA ARG A 53 2.52 7.40 24.84
C ARG A 53 3.61 6.44 25.26
N GLN A 54 4.64 6.35 24.43
CA GLN A 54 5.80 5.48 24.64
C GLN A 54 7.06 6.30 24.45
N ILE A 55 8.04 6.12 25.33
CA ILE A 55 9.35 6.75 25.24
C ILE A 55 10.39 5.64 25.38
N GLN A 56 11.37 5.63 24.49
CA GLN A 56 12.42 4.64 24.46
C GLN A 56 13.69 5.21 23.87
N ASP A 57 14.82 4.65 24.28
CA ASP A 57 16.09 4.97 23.65
C ASP A 57 16.20 4.29 22.28
N TRP A 58 16.82 5.00 21.34
CA TRP A 58 17.19 4.50 20.03
C TRP A 58 18.65 4.90 19.75
N PRO A 59 19.60 3.97 19.96
CA PRO A 59 20.98 4.17 19.55
C PRO A 59 21.05 4.23 18.02
N LEU A 60 21.50 5.37 17.49
CA LEU A 60 21.64 5.61 16.06
C LEU A 60 23.12 5.56 15.68
N GLN A 61 23.42 4.94 14.54
CA GLN A 61 24.72 5.07 13.87
C GLN A 61 24.69 6.22 12.88
N ALA A 62 25.85 6.79 12.58
CA ALA A 62 25.97 7.71 11.44
C ALA A 62 25.50 7.03 10.14
N GLY A 63 24.65 7.70 9.36
CA GLY A 63 24.02 7.18 8.15
C GLY A 63 22.57 6.74 8.38
N SER A 64 22.10 5.80 7.53
CA SER A 64 20.72 5.32 7.55
C SER A 64 20.47 4.35 8.70
N ASN A 65 19.38 4.57 9.42
CA ASN A 65 18.90 3.72 10.50
C ASN A 65 17.44 3.37 10.25
N GLN A 66 17.05 2.16 10.61
CA GLN A 66 15.68 1.66 10.54
C GLN A 66 15.34 0.92 11.82
N ARG A 67 14.08 1.05 12.26
CA ARG A 67 13.54 0.31 13.39
C ARG A 67 12.07 0.00 13.16
N GLU A 68 11.69 -1.24 13.40
CA GLU A 68 10.29 -1.64 13.50
C GLU A 68 9.80 -1.45 14.94
N ILE A 69 8.60 -0.91 15.08
CA ILE A 69 7.88 -0.80 16.34
C ILE A 69 6.55 -1.52 16.21
N ILE A 70 6.39 -2.56 17.03
CA ILE A 70 5.12 -3.21 17.22
C ILE A 70 4.35 -2.43 18.28
N PHE A 71 3.31 -1.74 17.84
CA PHE A 71 2.36 -1.14 18.74
C PHE A 71 1.43 -2.24 19.26
N GLY A 72 1.80 -2.80 20.40
CA GLY A 72 0.93 -3.65 21.22
C GLY A 72 -0.24 -2.81 21.71
N ALA A 73 -1.32 -2.78 20.91
CA ALA A 73 -2.52 -2.01 21.19
C ALA A 73 -2.99 -2.24 22.64
N PRO A 74 -3.45 -1.20 23.36
CA PRO A 74 -4.25 -1.42 24.55
C PRO A 74 -5.38 -2.40 24.22
N ALA A 75 -5.75 -3.29 25.15
CA ALA A 75 -6.70 -4.40 24.93
C ALA A 75 -8.10 -4.01 24.38
N ASN A 76 -8.36 -2.73 24.12
CA ASN A 76 -9.63 -2.16 23.69
C ASN A 76 -9.49 -1.09 22.58
N LEU A 77 -8.52 -1.19 21.66
CA LEU A 77 -8.61 -0.36 20.45
C LEU A 77 -9.78 -0.87 19.61
N SER A 78 -10.84 -0.08 19.57
CA SER A 78 -11.97 -0.34 18.69
C SER A 78 -11.62 0.06 17.27
N GLU A 79 -12.44 -0.39 16.34
CA GLU A 79 -12.56 0.15 14.99
C GLU A 79 -12.45 1.68 14.92
N GLY A 80 -11.75 2.15 13.89
CA GLY A 80 -11.54 3.56 13.59
C GLY A 80 -10.09 3.90 13.25
N GLY A 81 -9.88 5.17 12.90
CA GLY A 81 -8.58 5.73 12.55
C GLY A 81 -7.81 6.27 13.76
N TYR A 82 -6.49 6.13 13.69
CA TYR A 82 -5.54 6.55 14.70
C TYR A 82 -4.41 7.37 14.06
N GLY A 83 -4.00 8.43 14.75
CA GLY A 83 -2.82 9.21 14.41
C GLY A 83 -1.62 8.80 15.25
N VAL A 84 -0.43 8.84 14.67
CA VAL A 84 0.84 8.59 15.37
C VAL A 84 1.77 9.77 15.13
N GLU A 85 2.28 10.35 16.20
CA GLU A 85 3.35 11.33 16.19
C GLU A 85 4.62 10.67 16.72
N ALA A 86 5.70 10.73 15.95
CA ALA A 86 7.02 10.29 16.36
C ALA A 86 7.95 11.50 16.51
N ARG A 87 8.69 11.56 17.61
CA ARG A 87 9.67 12.60 17.90
C ARG A 87 11.00 11.97 18.30
N LEU A 88 12.08 12.44 17.69
CA LEU A 88 13.45 12.13 18.06
C LEU A 88 14.08 13.35 18.73
N SER A 89 14.77 13.13 19.84
CA SER A 89 15.57 14.17 20.49
C SER A 89 16.95 13.65 20.91
N SER A 90 18.00 14.44 20.67
CA SER A 90 19.34 14.17 21.21
C SER A 90 20.16 15.46 21.23
N GLY A 91 20.85 15.75 22.33
CA GLY A 91 21.76 16.90 22.41
C GLY A 91 21.11 18.29 22.17
N GLY A 92 19.79 18.41 22.36
CA GLY A 92 19.03 19.64 22.07
C GLY A 92 18.53 19.77 20.63
N GLU A 93 18.88 18.83 19.75
CA GLU A 93 18.31 18.72 18.40
C GLU A 93 17.07 17.82 18.42
N GLU A 94 16.06 18.20 17.62
CA GLU A 94 14.80 17.47 17.53
C GLU A 94 14.36 17.24 16.07
N ALA A 95 13.69 16.12 15.82
CA ALA A 95 12.97 15.86 14.59
C ALA A 95 11.61 15.23 14.89
N ARG A 96 10.63 15.50 14.01
CA ARG A 96 9.26 15.00 14.13
C ARG A 96 8.76 14.47 12.80
N CYS A 97 8.00 13.38 12.83
CA CYS A 97 7.23 12.89 11.72
C CYS A 97 5.90 12.30 12.22
N GLU A 98 4.96 12.08 11.30
CA GLU A 98 3.61 11.64 11.61
C GLU A 98 3.16 10.58 10.61
N THR A 99 2.27 9.71 11.05
CA THR A 99 1.56 8.74 10.21
C THR A 99 0.18 8.46 10.77
N ALA A 100 -0.60 7.66 10.05
CA ALA A 100 -1.85 7.11 10.53
C ALA A 100 -1.90 5.58 10.33
N PHE A 101 -2.86 4.95 11.00
CA PHE A 101 -3.35 3.60 10.70
C PHE A 101 -4.83 3.53 11.09
N ASP A 102 -5.53 2.49 10.63
CA ASP A 102 -6.89 2.22 11.05
C ASP A 102 -7.14 0.73 11.27
N PHE A 103 -8.14 0.46 12.11
CA PHE A 103 -8.77 -0.84 12.19
C PHE A 103 -10.12 -0.75 11.50
N LEU A 104 -10.33 -1.54 10.45
CA LEU A 104 -11.60 -1.61 9.71
C LEU A 104 -12.08 -3.06 9.64
N CYS A 105 -13.38 -3.29 9.81
CA CYS A 105 -13.98 -4.58 9.53
C CYS A 105 -14.06 -4.84 8.01
N ASP A 106 -14.41 -3.81 7.24
CA ASP A 106 -14.43 -3.83 5.78
C ASP A 106 -13.69 -2.60 5.21
N TRP A 107 -12.78 -2.84 4.26
CA TRP A 107 -12.06 -1.77 3.56
C TRP A 107 -13.01 -0.76 2.87
N ALA A 108 -14.22 -1.21 2.49
CA ALA A 108 -15.22 -0.41 1.80
C ALA A 108 -15.84 0.69 2.69
N GLU A 109 -15.63 0.66 4.00
CA GLU A 109 -16.07 1.72 4.90
C GLU A 109 -15.27 3.02 4.70
N PHE A 110 -13.96 2.90 4.48
CA PHE A 110 -13.05 4.02 4.22
C PHE A 110 -12.08 3.68 3.08
N PRO A 111 -12.56 3.63 1.82
CA PRO A 111 -11.73 3.20 0.71
C PRO A 111 -10.65 4.24 0.39
N ARG A 112 -9.39 3.78 0.37
CA ARG A 112 -8.20 4.52 -0.04
C ARG A 112 -7.58 3.77 -1.19
N TYR A 113 -7.98 4.17 -2.40
CA TYR A 113 -7.91 3.32 -3.58
C TYR A 113 -6.79 3.76 -4.52
N GLY A 114 -5.88 2.83 -4.79
CA GLY A 114 -4.77 3.00 -5.75
C GLY A 114 -4.89 2.06 -6.94
N PHE A 115 -3.82 1.93 -7.72
CA PHE A 115 -3.76 1.01 -8.84
C PHE A 115 -2.36 0.46 -9.09
N VAL A 116 -2.31 -0.67 -9.80
CA VAL A 116 -1.11 -1.26 -10.39
C VAL A 116 -1.39 -1.59 -11.86
N CYS A 117 -0.41 -1.39 -12.75
CA CYS A 117 -0.62 -1.48 -14.21
C CYS A 117 0.52 -2.14 -14.99
N ASP A 118 1.57 -2.58 -14.30
CA ASP A 118 2.72 -3.27 -14.89
C ASP A 118 2.70 -4.74 -14.44
N PHE A 119 2.56 -5.66 -15.38
CA PHE A 119 2.55 -7.10 -15.10
C PHE A 119 3.55 -7.83 -15.99
N THR A 120 4.62 -7.16 -16.36
CA THR A 120 5.67 -7.73 -17.20
C THR A 120 6.29 -9.00 -16.60
N PRO A 121 6.68 -10.00 -17.44
CA PRO A 121 7.26 -11.26 -16.94
C PRO A 121 8.55 -11.12 -16.14
N ASP A 122 9.33 -10.06 -16.35
CA ASP A 122 10.59 -9.79 -15.66
C ASP A 122 10.43 -9.01 -14.35
N ARG A 123 9.20 -8.72 -13.94
CA ARG A 123 8.90 -8.08 -12.65
C ARG A 123 9.41 -8.91 -11.47
N GLN A 124 10.15 -8.27 -10.56
CA GLN A 124 10.71 -8.91 -9.35
C GLN A 124 10.40 -8.16 -8.06
N ASP A 125 9.65 -7.06 -8.13
CA ASP A 125 9.51 -6.08 -7.05
C ASP A 125 8.09 -6.00 -6.48
N ALA A 126 7.28 -7.05 -6.63
CA ALA A 126 5.89 -7.05 -6.19
C ALA A 126 5.75 -6.66 -4.71
N GLU A 127 6.53 -7.31 -3.83
CA GLU A 127 6.54 -7.02 -2.39
C GLU A 127 6.95 -5.56 -2.12
N ALA A 128 8.07 -5.10 -2.68
CA ALA A 128 8.57 -3.75 -2.46
C ALA A 128 7.58 -2.68 -2.99
N THR A 129 6.90 -2.96 -4.10
CA THR A 129 5.86 -2.10 -4.65
C THR A 129 4.69 -1.97 -3.68
N ILE A 130 4.15 -3.09 -3.19
CA ILE A 130 3.01 -3.06 -2.27
C ILE A 130 3.41 -2.41 -0.94
N GLN A 131 4.59 -2.70 -0.41
CA GLN A 131 5.11 -2.03 0.78
C GLN A 131 5.18 -0.51 0.60
N ALA A 132 5.63 -0.04 -0.57
CA ALA A 132 5.62 1.39 -0.87
C ALA A 132 4.20 1.98 -0.91
N LEU A 133 3.22 1.24 -1.44
CA LEU A 133 1.82 1.65 -1.47
C LEU A 133 1.19 1.68 -0.06
N ALA A 134 1.58 0.77 0.83
CA ALA A 134 1.10 0.72 2.22
C ALA A 134 1.49 1.98 3.01
N ARG A 135 2.64 2.59 2.67
CA ARG A 135 3.08 3.87 3.25
C ARG A 135 2.16 5.05 2.91
N PHE A 136 1.34 4.92 1.86
CA PHE A 136 0.27 5.87 1.52
C PHE A 136 -1.09 5.46 2.08
N HIS A 137 -1.13 4.44 2.95
CA HIS A 137 -2.34 3.90 3.56
C HIS A 137 -3.34 3.31 2.57
N LEU A 138 -2.92 2.95 1.35
CA LEU A 138 -3.83 2.37 0.37
C LEU A 138 -4.36 1.03 0.88
N ASN A 139 -5.67 0.83 0.92
CA ASN A 139 -6.33 -0.39 1.40
C ASN A 139 -7.11 -1.12 0.30
N GLY A 140 -7.09 -0.59 -0.92
CA GLY A 140 -7.57 -1.28 -2.11
C GLY A 140 -6.77 -0.86 -3.34
N LEU A 141 -6.59 -1.81 -4.26
CA LEU A 141 -5.84 -1.63 -5.49
C LEU A 141 -6.64 -2.13 -6.68
N GLN A 142 -6.79 -1.27 -7.68
CA GLN A 142 -7.24 -1.67 -9.00
C GLN A 142 -6.07 -2.27 -9.80
N PHE A 143 -6.27 -3.47 -10.34
CA PHE A 143 -5.35 -4.10 -11.27
C PHE A 143 -5.79 -3.70 -12.68
N TYR A 144 -5.08 -2.76 -13.30
CA TYR A 144 -5.51 -2.12 -14.55
C TYR A 144 -4.88 -2.79 -15.77
N ASP A 145 -5.71 -3.23 -16.72
CA ASP A 145 -5.30 -3.98 -17.92
C ASP A 145 -4.44 -5.23 -17.61
N TRP A 146 -4.86 -5.98 -16.59
CA TRP A 146 -4.24 -7.23 -16.16
C TRP A 146 -4.69 -8.43 -17.00
N GLN A 147 -5.82 -8.32 -17.70
CA GLN A 147 -6.53 -9.43 -18.33
C GLN A 147 -6.02 -9.75 -19.74
N TYR A 148 -6.28 -10.98 -20.21
CA TYR A 148 -5.96 -11.41 -21.56
C TYR A 148 -6.83 -10.70 -22.61
N ARG A 149 -8.15 -10.86 -22.56
CA ARG A 149 -9.13 -10.17 -23.41
C ARG A 149 -10.30 -9.72 -22.56
N HIS A 150 -11.10 -8.78 -23.04
CA HIS A 150 -12.29 -8.33 -22.30
C HIS A 150 -13.41 -9.39 -22.24
N ASP A 151 -13.47 -10.25 -23.25
CA ASP A 151 -14.39 -11.39 -23.38
C ASP A 151 -13.80 -12.73 -22.88
N ASP A 152 -12.49 -12.79 -22.64
CA ASP A 152 -11.77 -13.99 -22.19
C ASP A 152 -10.62 -13.58 -21.27
N LEU A 153 -10.92 -13.45 -19.98
CA LEU A 153 -10.05 -12.75 -19.02
C LEU A 153 -8.74 -13.49 -18.72
N VAL A 154 -8.79 -14.83 -18.68
CA VAL A 154 -7.69 -15.68 -18.23
C VAL A 154 -7.03 -16.35 -19.43
N PRO A 155 -5.75 -16.06 -19.72
CA PRO A 155 -5.03 -16.70 -20.82
C PRO A 155 -4.79 -18.20 -20.57
N PRO A 156 -4.51 -18.99 -21.64
CA PRO A 156 -4.19 -20.41 -21.52
C PRO A 156 -2.81 -20.69 -20.90
N THR A 157 -1.93 -19.68 -20.88
CA THR A 157 -0.57 -19.74 -20.34
C THR A 157 -0.31 -18.53 -19.46
N ASP A 158 0.61 -18.65 -18.51
CA ASP A 158 0.89 -17.54 -17.58
C ASP A 158 1.46 -16.32 -18.30
N GLU A 159 2.26 -16.50 -19.34
CA GLU A 159 2.73 -15.42 -20.21
C GLU A 159 1.81 -15.26 -21.42
N PHE A 160 1.44 -14.01 -21.72
CA PHE A 160 0.53 -13.67 -22.82
C PHE A 160 0.76 -12.25 -23.34
N ILE A 161 0.16 -11.94 -24.49
CA ILE A 161 0.13 -10.58 -25.06
C ILE A 161 -1.26 -9.98 -24.86
N ASP A 162 -1.32 -8.85 -24.15
CA ASP A 162 -2.57 -8.13 -23.88
C ASP A 162 -3.15 -7.45 -25.14
N PRO A 163 -4.33 -6.79 -25.06
CA PRO A 163 -4.94 -6.13 -26.22
C PRO A 163 -4.13 -4.96 -26.81
N LEU A 164 -3.18 -4.41 -26.04
CA LEU A 164 -2.32 -3.30 -26.45
C LEU A 164 -0.96 -3.77 -26.99
N GLY A 165 -0.73 -5.09 -27.08
CA GLY A 165 0.52 -5.66 -27.57
C GLY A 165 1.63 -5.78 -26.52
N ARG A 166 1.31 -5.63 -25.23
CA ARG A 166 2.27 -5.72 -24.12
C ARG A 166 2.43 -7.17 -23.64
N PRO A 167 3.66 -7.62 -23.35
CA PRO A 167 3.88 -8.89 -22.67
C PRO A 167 3.45 -8.77 -21.20
N GLN A 168 2.57 -9.69 -20.78
CA GLN A 168 2.04 -9.76 -19.42
C GLN A 168 2.26 -11.15 -18.83
N SER A 169 2.28 -11.23 -17.50
CA SER A 169 2.47 -12.42 -16.69
C SER A 169 1.40 -12.54 -15.61
N LEU A 170 0.64 -13.63 -15.66
CA LEU A 170 -0.30 -14.01 -14.60
C LEU A 170 0.41 -14.30 -13.27
N GLN A 171 1.68 -14.71 -13.31
CA GLN A 171 2.49 -14.90 -12.11
C GLN A 171 2.75 -13.55 -11.44
N ALA A 172 3.15 -12.53 -12.20
CA ALA A 172 3.33 -11.17 -11.67
C ALA A 172 2.02 -10.62 -11.06
N VAL A 173 0.88 -10.88 -11.69
CA VAL A 173 -0.45 -10.55 -11.14
C VAL A 173 -0.68 -11.26 -9.80
N ARG A 174 -0.40 -12.57 -9.69
CA ARG A 174 -0.58 -13.35 -8.45
C ARG A 174 0.33 -12.86 -7.34
N ASP A 175 1.58 -12.54 -7.64
CA ASP A 175 2.55 -12.08 -6.66
C ASP A 175 2.14 -10.73 -6.07
N LEU A 176 1.63 -9.81 -6.90
CA LEU A 176 1.05 -8.54 -6.46
C LEU A 176 -0.22 -8.74 -5.63
N ILE A 177 -1.12 -9.64 -6.03
CA ILE A 177 -2.32 -9.97 -5.24
C ILE A 177 -1.91 -10.53 -3.86
N ALA A 178 -0.96 -11.46 -3.82
CA ALA A 178 -0.48 -12.06 -2.59
C ALA A 178 0.18 -11.02 -1.68
N ALA A 179 1.01 -10.13 -2.22
CA ALA A 179 1.59 -9.02 -1.49
C ALA A 179 0.52 -8.04 -0.99
N ALA A 180 -0.43 -7.64 -1.85
CA ALA A 180 -1.55 -6.76 -1.49
C ALA A 180 -2.32 -7.30 -0.27
N HIS A 181 -2.66 -8.60 -0.28
CA HIS A 181 -3.35 -9.23 0.85
C HIS A 181 -2.52 -9.25 2.13
N ARG A 182 -1.21 -9.51 2.07
CA ARG A 182 -0.33 -9.43 3.25
C ARG A 182 -0.31 -8.04 3.88
N HIS A 183 -0.37 -7.00 3.04
CA HIS A 183 -0.35 -5.60 3.46
C HIS A 183 -1.75 -5.00 3.69
N GLY A 184 -2.76 -5.83 3.94
CA GLY A 184 -4.10 -5.39 4.30
C GLY A 184 -4.88 -4.76 3.15
N MET A 185 -4.48 -4.95 1.90
CA MET A 185 -5.15 -4.36 0.73
C MET A 185 -6.09 -5.35 0.05
N LYS A 186 -7.21 -4.88 -0.51
CA LYS A 186 -8.03 -5.65 -1.45
C LYS A 186 -7.55 -5.47 -2.89
N ALA A 187 -7.53 -6.56 -3.65
CA ALA A 187 -7.17 -6.55 -5.07
C ALA A 187 -8.43 -6.62 -5.94
N MET A 188 -8.67 -5.58 -6.74
CA MET A 188 -9.85 -5.43 -7.57
C MET A 188 -9.49 -5.52 -9.05
N PRO A 189 -10.04 -6.49 -9.80
CA PRO A 189 -9.77 -6.61 -11.22
C PRO A 189 -10.47 -5.49 -11.99
N TYR A 190 -9.74 -4.74 -12.81
CA TYR A 190 -10.35 -3.91 -13.84
C TYR A 190 -11.10 -4.80 -14.84
N LEU A 191 -12.34 -4.44 -15.15
CA LEU A 191 -13.17 -5.07 -16.18
C LEU A 191 -14.05 -4.01 -16.84
N ALA A 192 -14.18 -4.08 -18.16
CA ALA A 192 -15.17 -3.30 -18.88
C ALA A 192 -16.55 -3.99 -18.80
N ILE A 193 -17.62 -3.21 -18.68
CA ILE A 193 -18.98 -3.77 -18.56
C ILE A 193 -19.44 -4.45 -19.87
N TYR A 194 -19.01 -3.94 -21.04
CA TYR A 194 -19.54 -4.35 -22.35
C TYR A 194 -18.50 -4.30 -23.48
N ALA A 195 -17.20 -4.41 -23.15
CA ALA A 195 -16.16 -4.51 -24.18
C ALA A 195 -15.88 -5.99 -24.51
N ALA A 196 -15.54 -6.25 -25.77
CA ALA A 196 -15.14 -7.57 -26.25
C ALA A 196 -14.09 -7.43 -27.36
N SER A 197 -13.32 -8.48 -27.62
CA SER A 197 -12.40 -8.55 -28.74
C SER A 197 -13.13 -8.53 -30.08
N ALA A 198 -12.48 -8.04 -31.13
CA ALA A 198 -13.04 -8.07 -32.49
C ALA A 198 -13.42 -9.49 -32.93
N LYS A 199 -12.64 -10.50 -32.52
CA LYS A 199 -12.92 -11.92 -32.80
C LYS A 199 -14.25 -12.36 -32.17
N PHE A 200 -14.50 -11.98 -30.92
CA PHE A 200 -15.76 -12.31 -30.23
C PHE A 200 -16.95 -11.63 -30.91
N TRP A 201 -16.82 -10.35 -31.24
CA TRP A 201 -17.86 -9.63 -31.97
C TRP A 201 -18.20 -10.29 -33.32
N HIS A 202 -17.20 -10.66 -34.12
CA HIS A 202 -17.46 -11.35 -35.40
C HIS A 202 -18.19 -12.68 -35.25
N ALA A 203 -18.01 -13.38 -34.13
CA ALA A 203 -18.72 -14.61 -33.82
C ALA A 203 -20.12 -14.38 -33.22
N HIS A 204 -20.34 -13.22 -32.59
CA HIS A 204 -21.56 -12.85 -31.86
C HIS A 204 -22.08 -11.45 -32.23
N PRO A 205 -22.34 -11.15 -33.52
CA PRO A 205 -22.78 -9.81 -33.93
C PRO A 205 -24.13 -9.41 -33.33
N GLU A 206 -24.95 -10.38 -32.92
CA GLU A 206 -26.23 -10.17 -32.24
C GLU A 206 -26.09 -9.56 -30.83
N MET A 207 -24.90 -9.65 -30.23
CA MET A 207 -24.61 -9.11 -28.89
C MET A 207 -24.03 -7.68 -28.94
N ALA A 208 -23.75 -7.14 -30.13
CA ALA A 208 -23.15 -5.81 -30.27
C ALA A 208 -24.16 -4.70 -29.95
N LEU A 209 -23.66 -3.62 -29.36
CA LEU A 209 -24.37 -2.35 -29.24
C LEU A 209 -24.09 -1.52 -30.49
N TYR A 210 -25.15 -1.07 -31.16
CA TYR A 210 -25.06 -0.29 -32.39
C TYR A 210 -25.54 1.16 -32.17
N ASP A 211 -25.10 2.06 -33.03
CA ASP A 211 -25.62 3.42 -33.12
C ASP A 211 -27.07 3.46 -33.67
N GLU A 212 -27.65 4.67 -33.77
CA GLU A 212 -29.02 4.86 -34.28
C GLU A 212 -29.21 4.37 -35.74
N LYS A 213 -28.13 4.26 -36.51
CA LYS A 213 -28.11 3.81 -37.90
C LYS A 213 -27.81 2.32 -38.02
N HIS A 214 -27.73 1.61 -36.89
CA HIS A 214 -27.34 0.20 -36.80
C HIS A 214 -25.90 -0.04 -37.30
N GLN A 215 -25.00 0.91 -37.02
CA GLN A 215 -23.56 0.83 -37.29
C GLN A 215 -22.77 0.66 -35.98
N LEU A 216 -21.57 0.10 -36.06
CA LEU A 216 -20.62 -0.03 -34.95
C LEU A 216 -19.69 1.17 -34.84
#